data_AF-A0A0D3LFK3-F1
#
_entry.id   AF-A0A0D3LFK3-F1
#
_cell.length_a   1.000
_cell.length_b   1.000
_cell.length_c   1.000
_cell.angle_alpha   90.00
_cell.angle_beta   90.00
_cell.angle_gamma   90.00
#
_symmetry.space_group_name_H-M   'P 1'
#
loop_
_entity.id
_entity.type
_entity.pdbx_description
1 polymer ?
#
loop_
_entity_poly.entity_id
_entity_poly.type
_entity_poly.pdbx_seq_one_letter_code
_entity_poly.pdbx_strand_id
1 'polypeptide(L)'
;MQTALLLVAFQDSFFKKKGSHYTKDVKMSAKAAAKLLEHFREHHLPVIHVMHMGKLEDLSVDNLQTYELLEPKKDEPTLVTAEVNAFADQKLAETLKSLEATHLLVAGLAAEKYLIATVHAAKSLNYACTVVQDACAVSKLRVEGEKIKPSLAHKVVMAILDSNDVEITTAKAFIKSEEKKRKKLIKEAAKQEAAFESAKAALEAAEANMRNVEPGMATSTRQAQKPTKKKQGRKSGGVVTGENAAAKPKKSKASVKASASDDAAVQPNTTVTGA
;
A
#
# COMPACT_ATOMS: atom_id res chain seq x y z
N MET A 1 5.78 -3.61 -4.07
CA MET A 1 5.44 -2.41 -3.30
C MET A 1 6.16 -2.53 -1.97
N GLN A 2 7.14 -1.66 -1.71
CA GLN A 2 7.90 -1.68 -0.48
C GLN A 2 7.18 -0.82 0.57
N THR A 3 6.95 -1.39 1.74
CA THR A 3 6.27 -0.73 2.86
C THR A 3 7.28 -0.24 3.88
N ALA A 4 7.20 1.04 4.27
CA ALA A 4 7.95 1.59 5.39
C ALA A 4 7.01 1.91 6.57
N LEU A 5 7.46 1.62 7.80
CA LEU A 5 6.80 2.07 9.02
C LEU A 5 7.26 3.50 9.32
N LEU A 6 6.31 4.42 9.44
CA LEU A 6 6.55 5.82 9.77
C LEU A 6 5.99 6.10 11.18
N LEU A 7 6.89 6.33 12.13
CA LEU A 7 6.58 6.66 13.52
C LEU A 7 6.68 8.18 13.73
N VAL A 8 5.54 8.84 13.94
CA VAL A 8 5.45 10.31 13.97
C VAL A 8 5.24 10.82 15.40
N ALA A 9 6.15 11.68 15.87
CA ALA A 9 6.11 12.40 17.15
C ALA A 9 5.93 11.52 18.40
N PHE A 10 6.52 10.33 18.41
CA PHE A 10 6.68 9.53 19.63
C PHE A 10 7.81 10.04 20.52
N GLN A 11 7.75 11.33 20.88
CA GLN A 11 8.72 12.00 21.74
C GLN A 11 8.26 11.96 23.21
N ASP A 12 9.20 11.89 24.14
CA ASP A 12 8.94 11.83 25.59
C ASP A 12 8.06 12.97 26.11
N SER A 13 8.15 14.15 25.48
CA SER A 13 7.34 15.32 25.80
C SER A 13 5.83 15.04 25.76
N PHE A 14 5.37 14.13 24.88
CA PHE A 14 3.95 13.72 24.78
C PHE A 14 3.50 12.81 25.94
N PHE A 15 4.44 12.19 26.66
CA PHE A 15 4.18 11.21 27.72
C PHE A 15 4.27 11.80 29.14
N LYS A 16 4.67 13.08 29.27
CA LYS A 16 4.77 13.80 30.55
C LYS A 16 3.36 14.03 31.14
N LYS A 17 3.06 13.49 32.34
CA LYS A 17 1.71 13.48 32.97
C LYS A 17 0.98 14.84 33.05
N LYS A 18 1.74 15.94 33.16
CA LYS A 18 1.18 17.31 33.25
C LYS A 18 1.14 18.04 31.90
N GLY A 19 1.60 17.43 30.81
CA GLY A 19 1.59 18.00 29.48
C GLY A 19 0.19 18.14 28.89
N SER A 20 0.02 19.10 27.99
CA SER A 20 -1.21 19.34 27.22
C SER A 20 -1.63 18.12 26.37
N HIS A 21 -0.64 17.33 25.93
CA HIS A 21 -0.84 16.15 25.08
C HIS A 21 -1.13 14.86 25.85
N TYR A 22 -0.86 14.81 27.16
CA TYR A 22 -0.95 13.56 27.92
C TYR A 22 -2.41 13.08 28.07
N THR A 23 -2.72 11.96 27.43
CA THR A 23 -3.97 11.20 27.57
C THR A 23 -3.65 9.74 27.93
N LYS A 24 -4.65 8.98 28.41
CA LYS A 24 -4.48 7.53 28.61
C LYS A 24 -4.17 6.81 27.29
N ASP A 25 -4.71 7.35 26.20
CA ASP A 25 -4.62 6.75 24.87
C ASP A 25 -3.18 6.82 24.33
N VAL A 26 -2.43 7.90 24.60
CA VAL A 26 -1.01 8.05 24.22
C VAL A 26 -0.15 6.84 24.64
N LYS A 27 -0.31 6.34 25.88
CA LYS A 27 0.42 5.16 26.35
C LYS A 27 0.00 3.87 25.65
N MET A 28 -1.28 3.73 25.34
CA MET A 28 -1.80 2.57 24.62
C MET A 28 -1.30 2.58 23.17
N SER A 29 -1.26 3.75 22.55
CA SER A 29 -0.73 3.95 21.20
C SER A 29 0.73 3.58 21.09
N ALA A 30 1.56 3.97 22.07
CA ALA A 30 2.97 3.56 22.10
C ALA A 30 3.14 2.03 22.18
N LYS A 31 2.31 1.34 22.96
CA LYS A 31 2.36 -0.13 23.03
C LYS A 31 1.94 -0.80 21.73
N ALA A 32 0.97 -0.24 21.01
CA ALA A 32 0.58 -0.75 19.70
C ALA A 32 1.67 -0.48 18.65
N ALA A 33 2.24 0.73 18.66
CA ALA A 33 3.37 1.10 17.81
C ALA A 33 4.60 0.21 18.06
N ALA A 34 4.89 -0.13 19.33
CA ALA A 34 6.02 -1.00 19.67
C ALA A 34 5.89 -2.41 19.07
N LYS A 35 4.67 -2.95 18.98
CA LYS A 35 4.41 -4.23 18.30
C LYS A 35 4.64 -4.15 16.79
N LEU A 36 4.27 -3.02 16.16
CA LEU A 36 4.57 -2.79 14.75
C LEU A 36 6.08 -2.67 14.54
N LEU A 37 6.76 -1.93 15.40
CA LEU A 37 8.20 -1.72 15.35
C LEU A 37 8.95 -3.05 15.47
N GLU A 38 8.57 -3.89 16.43
CA GLU A 38 9.11 -5.25 16.58
C GLU A 38 8.88 -6.08 15.32
N HIS A 39 7.64 -6.12 14.80
CA HIS A 39 7.31 -6.85 13.58
C HIS A 39 8.11 -6.39 12.35
N PHE A 40 8.30 -5.08 12.18
CA PHE A 40 9.12 -4.55 11.08
C PHE A 40 10.58 -4.93 11.23
N ARG A 41 11.12 -4.87 12.45
CA ARG A 41 12.50 -5.28 12.76
C ARG A 41 12.73 -6.78 12.52
N GLU A 42 11.82 -7.64 12.96
CA GLU A 42 11.87 -9.10 12.77
C GLU A 42 11.88 -9.50 11.28
N HIS A 43 11.29 -8.67 10.44
CA HIS A 43 11.17 -8.92 9.00
C HIS A 43 12.10 -8.05 8.14
N HIS A 44 13.04 -7.33 8.77
CA HIS A 44 13.97 -6.43 8.09
C HIS A 44 13.27 -5.42 7.16
N LEU A 45 12.12 -4.91 7.59
CA LEU A 45 11.35 -3.90 6.87
C LEU A 45 11.79 -2.49 7.30
N PRO A 46 11.73 -1.50 6.40
CA PRO A 46 12.15 -0.13 6.70
C PRO A 46 11.33 0.52 7.83
N VAL A 47 12.03 1.18 8.75
CA VAL A 47 11.45 1.96 9.84
C VAL A 47 12.03 3.38 9.78
N ILE A 48 11.17 4.39 9.92
CA ILE A 48 11.57 5.80 9.95
C ILE A 48 10.90 6.46 11.16
N HIS A 49 11.70 7.16 11.96
CA HIS A 49 11.23 7.96 13.09
C HIS A 49 11.20 9.42 12.69
N VAL A 50 10.10 10.11 12.96
CA VAL A 50 9.94 11.54 12.73
C VAL A 50 9.66 12.23 14.05
N MET A 51 10.47 13.24 14.36
CA MET A 51 10.36 14.07 15.56
C MET A 51 10.05 15.51 15.15
N HIS A 52 9.14 16.12 15.90
CA HIS A 52 8.76 17.52 15.70
C HIS A 52 9.42 18.38 16.76
N MET A 53 10.17 19.36 16.29
CA MET A 53 10.93 20.29 17.12
C MET A 53 10.03 21.26 17.90
N GLY A 54 8.85 21.55 17.35
CA GLY A 54 8.00 22.63 17.85
C GLY A 54 8.59 24.00 17.54
N LYS A 55 8.29 24.99 18.37
CA LYS A 55 8.86 26.34 18.22
C LYS A 55 10.34 26.32 18.58
N LEU A 56 11.14 27.14 17.89
CA LEU A 56 12.58 27.27 18.17
C LEU A 56 12.86 27.70 19.63
N GLU A 57 11.95 28.47 20.22
CA GLU A 57 12.00 28.91 21.62
C GLU A 57 11.83 27.77 22.63
N ASP A 58 11.17 26.68 22.23
CA ASP A 58 10.88 25.51 23.07
C ASP A 58 11.90 24.37 22.85
N LEU A 59 12.98 24.63 22.10
CA LEU A 59 14.00 23.65 21.81
C LEU A 59 14.79 23.25 23.05
N SER A 60 14.68 21.97 23.41
CA SER A 60 15.55 21.34 24.40
C SER A 60 15.87 19.92 23.98
N VAL A 61 17.01 19.40 24.45
CA VAL A 61 17.39 18.00 24.22
C VAL A 61 16.29 17.05 24.73
N ASP A 62 15.72 17.37 25.88
CA ASP A 62 14.61 16.64 26.51
C ASP A 62 13.31 16.62 25.67
N ASN A 63 13.16 17.56 24.73
CA ASN A 63 12.00 17.61 23.83
C ASN A 63 12.21 16.80 22.55
N LEU A 64 13.44 16.40 22.25
CA LEU A 64 13.80 15.55 21.09
C LEU A 64 14.19 14.12 21.50
N GLN A 65 13.89 13.70 22.73
CA GLN A 65 14.04 12.31 23.16
C GLN A 65 12.85 11.46 22.68
N THR A 66 13.16 10.31 22.07
CA THR A 66 12.15 9.32 21.69
C THR A 66 11.64 8.60 22.92
N TYR A 67 10.35 8.24 22.93
CA TYR A 67 9.76 7.48 24.01
C TYR A 67 10.39 6.08 24.12
N GLU A 68 10.71 5.66 25.36
CA GLU A 68 11.48 4.45 25.69
C GLU A 68 11.07 3.16 24.92
N LEU A 69 9.78 2.99 24.63
CA LEU A 69 9.27 1.80 23.93
C LEU A 69 9.57 1.79 22.42
N LEU A 70 10.02 2.92 21.88
CA LEU A 70 10.13 3.19 20.45
C LEU A 70 11.51 3.74 20.10
N GLU A 71 12.52 3.55 20.94
CA GLU A 71 13.87 4.01 20.67
C GLU A 71 14.38 3.50 19.31
N PRO A 72 14.95 4.38 18.46
CA PRO A 72 15.51 3.99 17.18
C PRO A 72 16.73 3.09 17.35
N LYS A 73 16.90 2.12 16.44
CA LYS A 73 18.18 1.42 16.27
C LYS A 73 19.16 2.25 15.44
N LYS A 74 20.45 1.91 15.49
CA LYS A 74 21.53 2.64 14.80
C LYS A 74 21.31 2.75 13.27
N ASP A 75 20.62 1.77 12.68
CA ASP A 75 20.30 1.67 11.26
C ASP A 75 18.93 2.27 10.89
N GLU A 76 18.18 2.79 11.86
CA GLU A 76 16.86 3.39 11.64
C GLU A 76 16.98 4.93 11.54
N PRO A 77 16.62 5.54 10.38
CA PRO A 77 16.68 6.99 10.22
C PRO A 77 15.74 7.70 11.21
N THR A 78 16.28 8.69 11.89
CA THR A 78 15.53 9.62 12.75
C THR A 78 15.59 11.02 12.15
N LEU A 79 14.43 11.52 11.73
CA LEU A 79 14.27 12.80 11.07
C LEU A 79 13.70 13.82 12.05
N VAL A 80 14.29 15.01 12.11
CA VAL A 80 13.80 16.13 12.91
C VAL A 80 13.31 17.22 11.97
N THR A 81 12.08 17.69 12.19
CA THR A 81 11.45 18.78 11.43
C THR A 81 10.87 19.83 12.37
N ALA A 82 10.93 21.10 11.96
CA ALA A 82 10.24 22.19 12.64
C ALA A 82 8.77 22.32 12.19
N GLU A 83 8.43 21.70 11.05
CA GLU A 83 7.14 21.83 10.41
C GLU A 83 6.13 20.82 10.95
N VAL A 84 4.84 21.11 10.75
CA VAL A 84 3.76 20.17 11.12
C VAL A 84 3.72 18.97 10.16
N ASN A 85 4.02 19.21 8.89
CA ASN A 85 4.10 18.20 7.84
C ASN A 85 5.54 17.69 7.72
N ALA A 86 5.76 16.39 7.92
CA ALA A 86 7.09 15.78 7.82
C ALA A 86 7.71 15.81 6.41
N PHE A 87 6.92 16.07 5.36
CA PHE A 87 7.42 16.23 3.99
C PHE A 87 7.90 17.63 3.65
N ALA A 88 7.69 18.63 4.52
CA ALA A 88 8.02 20.02 4.22
C ALA A 88 9.53 20.23 3.97
N ASP A 89 10.37 19.54 4.73
CA ASP A 89 11.84 19.71 4.67
C ASP A 89 12.53 18.75 3.68
N GLN A 90 11.77 18.04 2.83
CA GLN A 90 12.22 17.06 1.83
C GLN A 90 12.97 15.81 2.35
N LYS A 91 13.57 15.85 3.53
CA LYS A 91 14.34 14.72 4.13
C LYS A 91 13.57 13.42 4.16
N LEU A 92 12.27 13.46 4.48
CA LEU A 92 11.42 12.28 4.48
C LEU A 92 11.24 11.70 3.07
N ALA A 93 11.00 12.56 2.07
CA ALA A 93 10.86 12.13 0.68
C ALA A 93 12.15 11.49 0.14
N GLU A 94 13.30 12.08 0.44
CA GLU A 94 14.61 11.55 0.06
C GLU A 94 14.90 10.19 0.72
N THR A 95 14.61 10.09 2.02
CA THR A 95 14.76 8.84 2.79
C THR A 95 13.87 7.74 2.21
N LEU A 96 12.59 8.04 1.96
CA LEU A 96 11.64 7.08 1.38
C LEU A 96 12.06 6.64 -0.02
N LYS A 97 12.57 7.57 -0.84
CA LYS A 97 13.12 7.26 -2.16
C LYS A 97 14.33 6.32 -2.08
N SER A 98 15.25 6.55 -1.14
CA SER A 98 16.42 5.68 -0.93
C SER A 98 16.04 4.26 -0.47
N LEU A 99 14.90 4.13 0.21
CA LEU A 99 14.35 2.86 0.68
C LEU A 99 13.40 2.20 -0.34
N GLU A 100 13.22 2.83 -1.51
CA GLU A 100 12.26 2.43 -2.55
C GLU A 100 10.82 2.27 -2.03
N ALA A 101 10.51 2.93 -0.91
CA ALA A 101 9.23 2.84 -0.24
C ALA A 101 8.15 3.53 -1.06
N THR A 102 7.07 2.82 -1.33
CA THR A 102 5.90 3.29 -2.11
C THR A 102 4.61 3.21 -1.29
N HIS A 103 4.66 2.54 -0.14
CA HIS A 103 3.58 2.42 0.81
C HIS A 103 4.05 2.80 2.22
N LEU A 104 3.25 3.58 2.93
CA LEU A 104 3.54 4.04 4.29
C LEU A 104 2.53 3.42 5.26
N LEU A 105 3.04 2.68 6.25
CA LEU A 105 2.28 2.32 7.43
C LEU A 105 2.55 3.36 8.50
N VAL A 106 1.55 4.16 8.86
CA VAL A 106 1.75 5.35 9.70
C VAL A 106 1.11 5.17 11.07
N ALA A 107 1.89 5.52 12.11
CA ALA A 107 1.44 5.60 13.49
C ALA A 107 2.03 6.87 14.13
N GLY A 108 1.29 7.54 15.02
CA GLY A 108 1.84 8.75 15.62
C GLY A 108 0.94 9.60 16.50
N LEU A 109 1.57 10.65 17.02
CA LEU A 109 1.03 11.62 17.98
C LEU A 109 1.34 13.05 17.51
N ALA A 110 0.61 14.07 17.92
CA ALA A 110 -0.81 14.02 18.13
C ALA A 110 -1.52 13.94 16.76
N ALA A 111 -2.46 13.02 16.62
CA ALA A 111 -3.00 12.61 15.32
C ALA A 111 -3.72 13.75 14.59
N GLU A 112 -4.37 14.66 15.32
CA GLU A 112 -5.07 15.83 14.78
C GLU A 112 -4.15 16.86 14.12
N LYS A 113 -2.84 16.80 14.38
CA LYS A 113 -1.87 17.81 13.97
C LYS A 113 -0.83 17.20 13.03
N TYR A 114 0.09 16.40 13.57
CA TYR A 114 1.25 15.92 12.82
C TYR A 114 0.89 14.76 11.88
N LEU A 115 0.02 13.86 12.32
CA LEU A 115 -0.39 12.70 11.53
C LEU A 115 -1.24 13.11 10.31
N ILE A 116 -2.32 13.88 10.52
CA ILE A 116 -3.17 14.36 9.40
C ILE A 116 -2.33 15.10 8.36
N ALA A 117 -1.51 16.07 8.78
CA ALA A 117 -0.72 16.88 7.85
C ALA A 117 0.26 16.02 7.04
N THR A 118 0.96 15.10 7.70
CA THR A 118 1.95 14.22 7.07
C THR A 118 1.29 13.23 6.12
N VAL A 119 0.18 12.61 6.51
CA VAL A 119 -0.53 11.62 5.66
C VAL A 119 -1.16 12.29 4.45
N HIS A 120 -1.76 13.48 4.61
CA HIS A 120 -2.28 14.24 3.47
C HIS A 120 -1.17 14.60 2.48
N ALA A 121 -0.02 15.06 2.96
CA ALA A 121 1.12 15.33 2.10
C ALA A 121 1.64 14.07 1.38
N ALA A 122 1.71 12.94 2.09
CA ALA A 122 2.07 11.66 1.50
C ALA A 122 1.13 11.26 0.35
N LYS A 123 -0.18 11.43 0.54
CA LYS A 123 -1.20 11.19 -0.50
C LYS A 123 -1.02 12.11 -1.70
N SER A 124 -0.77 13.41 -1.48
CA SER A 124 -0.47 14.36 -2.56
C SER A 124 0.80 14.01 -3.34
N LEU A 125 1.73 13.29 -2.71
CA LEU A 125 2.96 12.78 -3.33
C LEU A 125 2.80 11.35 -3.88
N ASN A 126 1.58 10.83 -3.98
CA ASN A 126 1.22 9.52 -4.53
C ASN A 126 1.73 8.30 -3.73
N TYR A 127 2.02 8.47 -2.44
CA TYR A 127 2.26 7.31 -1.56
C TYR A 127 0.93 6.63 -1.22
N ALA A 128 0.91 5.29 -1.29
CA ALA A 128 -0.16 4.52 -0.65
C ALA A 128 0.01 4.63 0.88
N CYS A 129 -1.09 4.81 1.62
CA CYS A 129 -1.02 5.04 3.06
C CYS A 129 -2.02 4.13 3.80
N THR A 130 -1.54 3.52 4.87
CA THR A 130 -2.35 2.80 5.85
C THR A 130 -2.06 3.40 7.24
N VAL A 131 -3.08 3.82 7.96
CA VAL A 131 -2.97 4.38 9.31
C VAL A 131 -3.40 3.35 10.35
N VAL A 132 -2.57 3.16 11.36
CA VAL A 132 -2.82 2.21 12.45
C VAL A 132 -3.48 2.95 13.62
N GLN A 133 -4.81 2.92 13.67
CA GLN A 133 -5.58 3.79 14.56
C GLN A 133 -5.27 3.55 16.04
N ASP A 134 -5.09 2.30 16.46
CA ASP A 134 -4.77 1.95 17.85
C ASP A 134 -3.31 2.27 18.22
N ALA A 135 -2.48 2.64 17.24
CA ALA A 135 -1.15 3.20 17.39
C ALA A 135 -1.12 4.74 17.20
N CYS A 136 -2.28 5.40 17.23
CA CYS A 136 -2.40 6.86 17.15
C CYS A 136 -3.18 7.41 18.36
N ALA A 137 -2.88 8.64 18.80
CA ALA A 137 -3.68 9.32 19.81
C ALA A 137 -3.78 10.81 19.55
N VAL A 138 -4.85 11.41 20.08
CA VAL A 138 -5.11 12.85 20.00
C VAL A 138 -4.81 13.55 21.33
N SER A 139 -4.53 14.84 21.26
CA SER A 139 -4.38 15.69 22.45
C SER A 139 -5.73 16.01 23.10
N LYS A 140 -5.70 16.73 24.23
CA LYS A 140 -6.92 17.31 24.84
C LYS A 140 -7.38 18.51 24.02
N LEU A 141 -8.31 18.28 23.10
CA LEU A 141 -8.84 19.34 22.21
C LEU A 141 -9.93 20.17 22.88
N ARG A 142 -9.99 21.43 22.48
CA ARG A 142 -11.05 22.36 22.84
C ARG A 142 -11.44 23.22 21.64
N VAL A 143 -12.70 23.61 21.60
CA VAL A 143 -13.24 24.61 20.66
C VAL A 143 -14.11 25.56 21.46
N GLU A 144 -13.90 26.87 21.32
CA GLU A 144 -14.68 27.89 22.04
C GLU A 144 -14.75 27.68 23.56
N GLY A 145 -13.66 27.13 24.14
CA GLY A 145 -13.57 26.81 25.57
C GLY A 145 -14.13 25.43 25.97
N GLU A 146 -14.97 24.81 25.14
CA GLU A 146 -15.56 23.50 25.38
C GLU A 146 -14.57 22.36 25.14
N LYS A 147 -14.60 21.32 25.98
CA LYS A 147 -13.72 20.15 25.83
C LYS A 147 -14.34 19.14 24.87
N ILE A 148 -13.56 18.71 23.89
CA ILE A 148 -13.95 17.62 22.99
C ILE A 148 -13.55 16.29 23.64
N LYS A 149 -14.48 15.31 23.63
CA LYS A 149 -14.18 13.96 24.11
C LYS A 149 -13.06 13.35 23.25
N PRO A 150 -11.93 12.88 23.84
CA PRO A 150 -10.80 12.35 23.05
C PRO A 150 -11.19 11.22 22.09
N SER A 151 -12.08 10.33 22.51
CA SER A 151 -12.57 9.24 21.66
C SER A 151 -13.35 9.74 20.44
N LEU A 152 -14.04 10.89 20.55
CA LEU A 152 -14.75 11.50 19.43
C LEU A 152 -13.76 12.17 18.48
N ALA A 153 -12.84 12.98 19.02
CA ALA A 153 -11.77 13.62 18.24
C ALA A 153 -10.95 12.59 17.45
N HIS A 154 -10.54 11.50 18.10
CA HIS A 154 -9.82 10.41 17.43
C HIS A 154 -10.63 9.79 16.28
N LYS A 155 -11.91 9.48 16.50
CA LYS A 155 -12.79 8.94 15.44
C LYS A 155 -12.95 9.91 14.26
N VAL A 156 -13.08 11.21 14.54
CA VAL A 156 -13.18 12.24 13.50
C VAL A 156 -11.89 12.31 12.70
N VAL A 157 -10.72 12.28 13.36
CA VAL A 157 -9.41 12.23 12.68
C VAL A 157 -9.30 11.00 11.78
N MET A 158 -9.68 9.82 12.27
CA MET A 158 -9.65 8.59 11.45
C MET A 158 -10.63 8.67 10.27
N ALA A 159 -11.83 9.22 10.47
CA ALA A 159 -12.81 9.39 9.39
C ALA A 159 -12.34 10.38 8.31
N ILE A 160 -11.67 11.47 8.70
CA ILE A 160 -11.07 12.42 7.75
C ILE A 160 -10.01 11.70 6.91
N LEU A 161 -9.13 10.92 7.54
CA LEU A 161 -8.09 10.18 6.83
C LEU A 161 -8.69 9.13 5.88
N ASP A 162 -9.66 8.33 6.37
CA ASP A 162 -10.36 7.31 5.58
C ASP A 162 -11.03 7.91 4.32
N SER A 163 -11.62 9.10 4.45
CA SER A 163 -12.25 9.82 3.33
C SER A 163 -11.28 10.28 2.24
N ASN A 164 -9.96 10.20 2.49
CA ASN A 164 -8.90 10.60 1.56
C ASN A 164 -8.14 9.37 1.01
N ASP A 165 -8.83 8.26 0.83
CA ASP A 165 -8.28 6.98 0.33
C ASP A 165 -7.07 6.50 1.14
N VAL A 166 -7.15 6.62 2.47
CA VAL A 166 -6.17 6.08 3.42
C VAL A 166 -6.81 4.88 4.11
N GLU A 167 -6.16 3.72 4.08
CA GLU A 167 -6.69 2.54 4.78
C GLU A 167 -6.54 2.72 6.30
N ILE A 168 -7.62 2.54 7.05
CA ILE A 168 -7.57 2.55 8.52
C ILE A 168 -7.61 1.12 9.07
N THR A 169 -6.61 0.75 9.88
CA THR A 169 -6.49 -0.60 10.45
C THR A 169 -6.10 -0.57 11.93
N THR A 170 -5.84 -1.75 12.51
CA THR A 170 -5.25 -1.90 13.85
C THR A 170 -3.94 -2.67 13.77
N ALA A 171 -3.05 -2.51 14.74
CA ALA A 171 -1.75 -3.18 14.74
C ALA A 171 -1.90 -4.70 14.63
N LYS A 172 -2.84 -5.26 15.41
CA LYS A 172 -3.15 -6.69 15.37
C LYS A 172 -3.68 -7.15 14.00
N ALA A 173 -4.59 -6.39 13.40
CA ALA A 173 -5.17 -6.74 12.11
C ALA A 173 -4.13 -6.67 10.98
N PHE A 174 -3.31 -5.61 10.97
CA PHE A 174 -2.22 -5.43 10.03
C PHE A 174 -1.23 -6.59 10.06
N ILE A 175 -0.65 -6.88 11.24
CA ILE A 175 0.34 -7.96 11.44
C ILE A 175 -0.23 -9.31 10.97
N LYS A 176 -1.46 -9.63 11.41
CA LYS A 176 -2.13 -10.87 10.98
C LYS A 176 -2.32 -10.95 9.47
N SER A 177 -2.64 -9.82 8.83
CA SER A 177 -2.83 -9.77 7.38
C SER A 177 -1.51 -9.98 6.63
N GLU A 178 -0.42 -9.36 7.10
CA GLU A 178 0.91 -9.48 6.50
C GLU A 178 1.49 -10.88 6.65
N GLU A 179 1.36 -11.49 7.83
CA GLU A 179 1.76 -12.89 8.04
C GLU A 179 1.01 -13.85 7.11
N LYS A 180 -0.31 -13.62 6.93
CA LYS A 180 -1.13 -14.44 6.03
C LYS A 180 -0.70 -14.25 4.57
N LYS A 181 -0.46 -13.01 4.14
CA LYS A 181 0.04 -12.72 2.78
C LYS A 181 1.41 -13.37 2.56
N ARG A 182 2.34 -13.24 3.50
CA ARG A 182 3.68 -13.84 3.43
C ARG A 182 3.63 -15.36 3.37
N LYS A 183 2.83 -16.03 4.21
CA LYS A 183 2.63 -17.48 4.16
C LYS A 183 2.09 -17.94 2.80
N LYS A 184 1.15 -17.17 2.21
CA LYS A 184 0.62 -17.46 0.88
C LYS A 184 1.70 -17.32 -0.19
N LEU A 185 2.50 -16.24 -0.17
CA LEU A 185 3.59 -16.01 -1.11
C LEU A 185 4.67 -17.09 -1.03
N ILE A 186 5.07 -17.50 0.17
CA ILE A 186 6.04 -18.60 0.37
C ILE A 186 5.52 -19.91 -0.24
N LYS A 187 4.24 -20.24 0.00
CA LYS A 187 3.62 -21.43 -0.57
C LYS A 187 3.57 -21.38 -2.11
N GLU A 188 3.31 -20.20 -2.66
CA GLU A 188 3.26 -19.99 -4.11
C GLU A 188 4.66 -20.07 -4.75
N ALA A 189 5.67 -19.46 -4.13
CA ALA A 189 7.05 -19.54 -4.56
C ALA A 189 7.57 -20.99 -4.56
N ALA A 190 7.33 -21.75 -3.49
CA ALA A 190 7.71 -23.16 -3.41
C ALA A 190 7.04 -24.02 -4.50
N LYS A 191 5.78 -23.70 -4.85
CA LYS A 191 5.08 -24.37 -5.95
C LYS A 191 5.70 -24.03 -7.31
N GLN A 192 6.08 -22.77 -7.52
CA GLN A 192 6.71 -22.32 -8.76
C GLN A 192 8.11 -22.93 -8.93
N GLU A 193 8.90 -22.99 -7.86
CA GLU A 193 10.22 -23.63 -7.84
C GLU A 193 10.13 -25.13 -8.17
N ALA A 194 9.21 -25.85 -7.53
CA ALA A 194 8.97 -27.26 -7.85
C ALA A 194 8.52 -27.48 -9.31
N ALA A 195 7.69 -26.58 -9.85
CA ALA A 195 7.27 -26.63 -11.25
C ALA A 195 8.44 -26.32 -12.21
N PHE A 196 9.32 -25.38 -11.85
CA PHE A 196 10.50 -25.03 -12.64
C PHE A 196 11.50 -26.19 -12.69
N GLU A 197 11.82 -26.81 -11.54
CA GLU A 197 12.70 -27.98 -11.48
C GLU A 197 12.13 -29.17 -12.25
N SER A 198 10.81 -29.42 -12.17
CA SER A 198 10.15 -30.46 -12.96
C SER A 198 10.24 -30.18 -14.47
N ALA A 199 10.12 -28.92 -14.90
CA ALA A 199 10.22 -28.55 -16.31
C ALA A 199 11.66 -28.69 -16.83
N LYS A 200 12.65 -28.33 -16.01
CA LYS A 200 14.07 -28.51 -16.31
C LYS A 200 14.43 -29.98 -16.49
N ALA A 201 14.00 -30.85 -15.56
CA ALA A 201 14.21 -32.29 -15.66
C ALA A 201 13.57 -32.90 -16.92
N ALA A 202 12.38 -32.43 -17.30
CA ALA A 202 11.71 -32.88 -18.52
C ALA A 202 12.46 -32.44 -19.79
N LEU A 203 13.02 -31.23 -19.81
CA LEU A 203 13.84 -30.73 -20.92
C LEU A 203 15.13 -31.56 -21.06
N GLU A 204 15.84 -31.81 -19.97
CA GLU A 204 17.04 -32.65 -19.95
C GLU A 204 16.74 -34.09 -20.45
N ALA A 205 15.61 -34.66 -20.04
CA ALA A 205 15.16 -35.97 -20.53
C ALA A 205 14.84 -35.95 -22.04
N ALA A 206 14.21 -34.88 -22.54
CA ALA A 206 13.93 -34.73 -23.96
C ALA A 206 15.21 -34.57 -24.80
N GLU A 207 16.17 -33.79 -24.33
CA GLU A 207 17.49 -33.64 -24.96
C GLU A 207 18.26 -34.96 -24.99
N ALA A 208 18.25 -35.72 -23.89
CA ALA A 208 18.86 -37.05 -23.82
C ALA A 208 18.23 -38.01 -24.85
N ASN A 209 16.90 -37.99 -24.97
CA ASN A 209 16.20 -38.79 -25.97
C ASN A 209 16.56 -38.37 -27.41
N MET A 210 16.67 -37.07 -27.70
CA MET A 210 17.06 -36.59 -29.03
C MET A 210 18.50 -36.95 -29.39
N ARG A 211 19.45 -36.94 -28.43
CA ARG A 211 20.82 -37.42 -28.67
C ARG A 211 20.90 -38.91 -29.01
N ASN A 212 19.91 -39.69 -28.60
CA ASN A 212 19.82 -41.12 -28.93
C ASN A 212 19.13 -41.38 -30.29
N VAL A 213 18.66 -40.34 -30.98
CA VAL A 213 17.93 -40.42 -32.26
C VAL A 213 18.73 -39.72 -33.35
N GLU A 214 19.80 -40.36 -33.87
CA GLU A 214 20.27 -40.32 -35.27
C GLU A 214 21.58 -41.13 -35.48
N PRO A 215 21.78 -41.90 -36.57
CA PRO A 215 20.81 -42.72 -37.31
C PRO A 215 21.32 -44.16 -37.54
N GLY A 216 20.57 -45.15 -37.07
CA GLY A 216 20.63 -46.53 -37.56
C GLY A 216 19.73 -46.73 -38.79
N MET A 217 19.96 -45.98 -39.87
CA MET A 217 19.23 -46.19 -41.13
C MET A 217 20.01 -47.15 -42.04
N ALA A 218 20.01 -48.44 -41.68
CA ALA A 218 20.38 -49.52 -42.59
C ALA A 218 19.11 -50.16 -43.15
N THR A 219 18.76 -49.74 -44.37
CA THR A 219 18.03 -50.46 -45.42
C THR A 219 17.02 -51.54 -44.97
N SER A 220 15.73 -51.19 -44.91
CA SER A 220 14.64 -52.15 -45.07
C SER A 220 13.92 -51.88 -46.39
N THR A 221 14.22 -52.72 -47.37
CA THR A 221 13.66 -52.72 -48.71
C THR A 221 12.17 -53.02 -48.63
N ARG A 222 11.33 -52.01 -48.86
CA ARG A 222 9.87 -52.18 -48.94
C ARG A 222 9.52 -52.82 -50.28
N GLN A 223 9.30 -54.14 -50.30
CA GLN A 223 8.71 -54.83 -51.45
C GLN A 223 7.28 -54.30 -51.68
N ALA A 224 7.04 -53.77 -52.88
CA ALA A 224 5.72 -53.40 -53.35
C ALA A 224 4.89 -54.66 -53.65
N GLN A 225 3.82 -54.88 -52.88
CA GLN A 225 2.76 -55.82 -53.25
C GLN A 225 1.58 -55.07 -53.89
N LYS A 226 1.20 -55.53 -55.09
CA LYS A 226 0.10 -55.04 -55.93
C LYS A 226 -1.26 -55.18 -55.22
N PRO A 227 -2.22 -54.24 -55.42
CA PRO A 227 -3.58 -54.43 -54.96
C PRO A 227 -4.41 -55.21 -55.99
N THR A 228 -5.04 -56.30 -55.56
CA THR A 228 -6.07 -57.02 -56.32
C THR A 228 -7.45 -56.42 -56.07
N LYS A 229 -8.14 -56.04 -57.16
CA LYS A 229 -9.55 -55.66 -57.20
C LYS A 229 -10.47 -56.83 -56.84
N LYS A 230 -11.53 -56.58 -56.05
CA LYS A 230 -12.85 -57.17 -56.33
C LYS A 230 -14.02 -56.44 -55.64
N LYS A 231 -14.95 -56.00 -56.51
CA LYS A 231 -16.43 -55.97 -56.43
C LYS A 231 -17.12 -55.29 -55.24
N GLN A 232 -17.83 -54.16 -55.45
CA GLN A 232 -19.20 -53.99 -56.02
C GLN A 232 -20.31 -54.06 -54.97
N GLY A 233 -21.15 -53.01 -54.94
CA GLY A 233 -22.47 -52.99 -54.29
C GLY A 233 -22.78 -51.62 -53.64
N ARG A 234 -23.07 -50.58 -54.45
CA ARG A 234 -24.43 -50.06 -54.78
C ARG A 234 -25.09 -49.20 -53.68
N LYS A 235 -25.31 -47.93 -54.07
CA LYS A 235 -26.50 -47.07 -53.86
C LYS A 235 -26.83 -46.69 -52.39
N SER A 236 -27.28 -45.50 -52.03
CA SER A 236 -27.81 -44.34 -52.76
C SER A 236 -28.13 -43.24 -51.74
N GLY A 237 -28.03 -41.97 -52.17
CA GLY A 237 -29.05 -40.96 -51.86
C GLY A 237 -28.75 -39.99 -50.71
N GLY A 238 -28.94 -38.70 -51.00
CA GLY A 238 -29.37 -37.72 -50.01
C GLY A 238 -28.46 -36.49 -49.84
N VAL A 239 -28.58 -35.52 -50.75
CA VAL A 239 -28.23 -34.12 -50.50
C VAL A 239 -29.48 -33.39 -50.01
N VAL A 240 -29.39 -32.68 -48.90
CA VAL A 240 -30.35 -31.66 -48.40
C VAL A 240 -29.48 -30.61 -47.67
N THR A 241 -29.16 -29.47 -48.31
CA THR A 241 -29.74 -28.11 -48.09
C THR A 241 -29.87 -27.71 -46.62
N GLY A 242 -29.47 -26.53 -46.14
CA GLY A 242 -29.07 -25.30 -46.80
C GLY A 242 -28.69 -24.22 -45.76
N GLU A 243 -28.56 -23.00 -46.27
CA GLU A 243 -28.41 -21.67 -45.63
C GLU A 243 -29.09 -21.51 -44.24
N ASN A 244 -28.72 -20.58 -43.35
CA ASN A 244 -28.54 -19.17 -43.63
C ASN A 244 -28.02 -18.38 -42.40
N ALA A 245 -27.58 -17.16 -42.70
CA ALA A 245 -27.82 -15.91 -41.97
C ALA A 245 -26.82 -15.41 -40.92
N ALA A 246 -26.28 -14.24 -41.30
CA ALA A 246 -25.49 -13.30 -40.55
C ALA A 246 -26.27 -12.52 -39.48
N ALA A 247 -25.55 -12.00 -38.48
CA ALA A 247 -25.78 -10.65 -37.94
C ALA A 247 -24.55 -10.14 -37.17
N LYS A 248 -24.14 -8.91 -37.53
CA LYS A 248 -22.99 -8.13 -37.05
C LYS A 248 -23.41 -7.19 -35.87
N PRO A 249 -22.51 -6.36 -35.29
CA PRO A 249 -22.46 -6.02 -33.87
C PRO A 249 -23.22 -4.72 -33.50
N LYS A 250 -23.42 -4.48 -32.19
CA LYS A 250 -23.94 -3.21 -31.66
C LYS A 250 -22.82 -2.33 -31.07
N LYS A 251 -22.80 -1.06 -31.51
CA LYS A 251 -22.02 0.07 -31.00
C LYS A 251 -22.78 0.85 -29.90
N SER A 252 -21.99 1.43 -28.99
CA SER A 252 -22.09 2.70 -28.26
C SER A 252 -23.42 3.47 -28.15
N LYS A 253 -23.69 4.04 -26.96
CA LYS A 253 -24.08 5.47 -26.81
C LYS A 253 -23.56 6.04 -25.49
N ALA A 254 -22.88 7.18 -25.60
CA ALA A 254 -22.67 8.16 -24.55
C ALA A 254 -23.87 9.13 -24.50
N SER A 255 -24.09 9.77 -23.35
CA SER A 255 -24.89 10.99 -23.25
C SER A 255 -24.37 11.87 -22.12
N VAL A 256 -23.83 13.01 -22.54
CA VAL A 256 -23.49 14.20 -21.76
C VAL A 256 -24.78 14.96 -21.43
N LYS A 257 -24.87 15.58 -20.26
CA LYS A 257 -25.77 16.72 -20.01
C LYS A 257 -25.04 17.76 -19.18
N ALA A 258 -24.83 18.92 -19.79
CA ALA A 258 -24.38 20.16 -19.16
C ALA A 258 -25.57 21.13 -19.14
N SER A 259 -25.65 21.94 -18.09
CA SER A 259 -26.38 23.21 -18.08
C SER A 259 -25.67 24.17 -17.12
N ALA A 260 -25.12 25.23 -17.69
CA ALA A 260 -24.78 26.51 -17.06
C ALA A 260 -26.10 27.25 -16.71
N SER A 261 -26.21 28.35 -15.96
CA SER A 261 -25.34 29.34 -15.32
C SER A 261 -26.29 30.20 -14.46
N ASP A 262 -25.82 30.80 -13.37
CA ASP A 262 -26.25 32.16 -13.02
C ASP A 262 -25.13 32.89 -12.26
N ASP A 263 -24.88 34.10 -12.74
CA ASP A 263 -23.79 35.00 -12.42
C ASP A 263 -24.43 36.30 -11.88
N ALA A 264 -24.08 36.73 -10.67
CA ALA A 264 -24.29 38.07 -10.10
C ALA A 264 -23.82 38.06 -8.63
N ALA A 265 -23.08 39.01 -8.09
CA ALA A 265 -22.48 40.23 -8.59
C ALA A 265 -21.36 40.64 -7.64
N VAL A 266 -20.26 41.13 -8.19
CA VAL A 266 -19.22 41.91 -7.51
C VAL A 266 -19.67 43.37 -7.48
N GLN A 267 -19.57 44.03 -6.32
CA GLN A 267 -19.50 45.50 -6.20
C GLN A 267 -18.50 45.88 -5.08
N PRO A 268 -17.89 47.09 -5.14
CA PRO A 268 -16.60 47.39 -4.50
C PRO A 268 -16.66 48.43 -3.35
N ASN A 269 -15.55 48.47 -2.59
CA ASN A 269 -14.91 49.61 -1.92
C ASN A 269 -15.66 50.41 -0.81
N THR A 270 -15.02 50.58 0.36
CA THR A 270 -14.59 51.91 0.87
C THR A 270 -13.70 51.78 2.11
N THR A 271 -12.59 52.50 2.05
CA THR A 271 -11.71 52.97 3.12
C THR A 271 -12.44 53.80 4.20
N VAL A 272 -12.07 53.64 5.48
CA VAL A 272 -11.97 54.75 6.45
C VAL A 272 -10.76 54.54 7.37
N THR A 273 -9.93 55.57 7.40
CA THR A 273 -8.81 55.91 8.29
C THR A 273 -9.23 56.27 9.71
N GLY A 274 -8.35 56.07 10.70
CA GLY A 274 -8.10 57.11 11.72
C GLY A 274 -8.13 56.71 13.20
N ALA A 275 -7.04 57.12 13.88
CA ALA A 275 -6.76 57.21 15.32
C ALA A 275 -6.37 55.93 16.07
#